data_AF-A0A8S1JQ17-F1
#
_entry.id   AF-A0A8S1JQ17-F1
#
_cell.length_a   1.000
_cell.length_b   1.000
_cell.length_c   1.000
_cell.angle_alpha   90.00
_cell.angle_beta   90.00
_cell.angle_gamma   90.00
#
_symmetry.space_group_name_H-M   'P 1'
#
loop_
_entity.id
_entity.type
_entity.pdbx_description
1 polymer ?
#
loop_
_entity_poly.entity_id
_entity_poly.type
_entity_poly.pdbx_seq_one_letter_code
_entity_poly.pdbx_strand_id
1 'polypeptide(L)'
;MQNILTQQSQFFELLDKQVDAYKTLLDQLNTSQDKFNNLLTDYLLKFQQINNKLLQQGKPEFSCSQILIKRNDELFTNSQLNISFNLRSLLDKQYKYRLTLADPLETPLYRDRIFQLRVELKNKNGELVRNPNKIELVVAIYSQEQYPKEIKVNNKGEQILKGHLCVPLIKGTAFFTRVQIREVSSHYQNGGIILAILPQFKLNDEPINGRDIQPMIVENIKVKAKKFSERHIPVYVNQ
;
A
#
# COMPACT_ATOMS: atom_id res chain seq x y z
N MET A 1 59.89 -13.96 9.14
CA MET A 1 59.23 -13.99 10.45
C MET A 1 58.64 -12.63 10.87
N GLN A 2 59.39 -11.51 10.80
CA GLN A 2 58.86 -10.19 11.17
C GLN A 2 57.56 -9.78 10.44
N ASN A 3 57.45 -10.02 9.14
CA ASN A 3 56.26 -9.62 8.35
C ASN A 3 54.95 -10.34 8.76
N ILE A 4 55.05 -11.58 9.27
CA ILE A 4 53.89 -12.36 9.72
C ILE A 4 53.40 -11.87 11.08
N LEU A 5 54.33 -11.51 11.98
CA LEU A 5 54.00 -10.96 13.30
C LEU A 5 53.34 -9.58 13.18
N THR A 6 53.79 -8.74 12.24
CA THR A 6 53.17 -7.43 11.97
C THR A 6 51.77 -7.57 11.36
N GLN A 7 51.55 -8.53 10.46
CA GLN A 7 50.22 -8.80 9.91
C GLN A 7 49.25 -9.36 10.97
N GLN A 8 49.74 -10.22 11.87
CA GLN A 8 48.94 -10.70 13.00
C GLN A 8 48.56 -9.57 13.95
N SER A 9 49.48 -8.67 14.31
CA SER A 9 49.14 -7.55 15.20
C SER A 9 48.11 -6.61 14.58
N GLN A 10 48.23 -6.32 13.29
CA GLN A 10 47.25 -5.51 12.54
C GLN A 10 45.87 -6.18 12.48
N PHE A 11 45.83 -7.51 12.35
CA PHE A 11 44.57 -8.25 12.37
C PHE A 11 43.88 -8.16 13.73
N PHE A 12 44.62 -8.33 14.84
CA PHE A 12 44.04 -8.21 16.19
C PHE A 12 43.58 -6.78 16.50
N GLU A 13 44.32 -5.74 16.09
CA GLU A 13 43.88 -4.35 16.22
C GLU A 13 42.58 -4.06 15.45
N LEU A 14 42.41 -4.64 14.25
CA LEU A 14 41.18 -4.51 13.49
C LEU A 14 40.01 -5.23 14.17
N LEU A 15 40.28 -6.40 14.77
CA LEU A 15 39.28 -7.17 15.50
C LEU A 15 38.79 -6.41 16.75
N ASP A 16 39.72 -5.82 17.51
CA ASP A 16 39.41 -5.02 18.69
C ASP A 16 38.57 -3.79 18.32
N LYS A 17 38.94 -3.07 17.25
CA LYS A 17 38.14 -1.95 16.73
C LYS A 17 36.73 -2.37 16.33
N GLN A 18 36.59 -3.57 15.75
CA GLN A 18 35.28 -4.09 15.36
C GLN A 18 34.44 -4.47 16.58
N VAL A 19 35.04 -5.08 17.61
CA VAL A 19 34.38 -5.38 18.88
C VAL A 19 33.90 -4.10 19.57
N ASP A 20 34.71 -3.06 19.60
CA ASP A 20 34.34 -1.78 20.21
C ASP A 20 33.23 -1.06 19.43
N ALA A 21 33.24 -1.16 18.10
CA ALA A 21 32.15 -0.66 17.26
C ALA A 21 30.82 -1.38 17.58
N TYR A 22 30.84 -2.71 17.77
CA TYR A 22 29.65 -3.46 18.15
C TYR A 22 29.13 -3.10 19.55
N LYS A 23 30.02 -2.93 20.53
CA LYS A 23 29.63 -2.47 21.88
C LYS A 23 28.95 -1.10 21.82
N THR A 24 29.54 -0.18 21.05
CA THR A 24 28.99 1.18 20.87
C THR A 24 27.58 1.13 20.24
N LEU A 25 27.37 0.29 19.23
CA LEU A 25 26.05 0.11 18.62
C LEU A 25 25.03 -0.51 19.58
N LEU A 26 25.46 -1.46 20.41
CA LEU A 26 24.60 -2.09 21.41
C LEU A 26 24.14 -1.07 22.47
N ASP A 27 25.06 -0.22 22.94
CA ASP A 27 24.74 0.84 23.90
C ASP A 27 23.80 1.89 23.31
N GLN A 28 24.00 2.25 22.04
CA GLN A 28 23.08 3.13 21.31
C GLN A 28 21.68 2.54 21.17
N LEU A 29 21.59 1.23 20.89
CA LEU A 29 20.31 0.53 20.78
C LEU A 29 19.59 0.49 22.13
N ASN A 30 20.28 0.14 23.21
CA ASN A 30 19.72 0.13 24.56
C ASN A 30 19.22 1.53 24.96
N THR A 31 20.03 2.56 24.70
CA THR A 31 19.64 3.96 24.97
C THR A 31 18.41 4.37 24.16
N SER A 32 18.30 3.93 22.91
CA SER A 32 17.12 4.19 22.07
C SER A 32 15.87 3.49 22.61
N GLN A 33 16.02 2.23 23.05
CA GLN A 33 14.95 1.44 23.65
C GLN A 33 14.45 2.07 24.95
N ASP A 34 15.33 2.56 25.81
CA ASP A 34 14.94 3.25 27.05
C ASP A 34 14.19 4.55 26.77
N LYS A 35 14.65 5.34 25.79
CA LYS A 35 13.94 6.56 25.34
C LYS A 35 12.54 6.23 24.84
N PHE A 36 12.40 5.14 24.07
CA PHE A 36 11.11 4.70 23.57
C PHE A 36 10.17 4.24 24.70
N ASN A 37 10.67 3.45 25.65
CA ASN A 37 9.90 3.00 26.81
C ASN A 37 9.44 4.17 27.69
N ASN A 38 10.30 5.16 27.89
CA ASN A 38 9.95 6.37 28.64
C ASN A 38 8.86 7.18 27.93
N LEU A 39 8.96 7.31 26.60
CA LEU A 39 7.95 7.99 25.80
C LEU A 39 6.59 7.26 25.86
N LEU A 40 6.60 5.92 25.74
CA LEU A 40 5.39 5.12 25.88
C LEU A 40 4.75 5.29 27.26
N THR A 41 5.56 5.30 28.31
CA THR A 41 5.08 5.48 29.69
C THR A 41 4.41 6.86 29.87
N ASP A 42 5.03 7.92 29.34
CA ASP A 42 4.46 9.27 29.38
C ASP A 42 3.13 9.35 28.61
N TYR A 43 3.03 8.73 27.44
CA TYR A 43 1.78 8.68 26.69
C TYR A 43 0.68 7.88 27.39
N LEU A 44 1.02 6.76 28.03
CA LEU A 44 0.07 5.97 28.81
C LEU A 44 -0.46 6.77 30.00
N LEU A 45 0.41 7.49 30.71
CA LEU A 45 0.01 8.34 31.83
C LEU A 45 -0.92 9.47 31.37
N LYS A 46 -0.59 10.15 30.27
CA LYS A 46 -1.45 11.19 29.66
C LYS A 46 -2.80 10.63 29.25
N PHE A 47 -2.82 9.43 28.66
CA PHE A 47 -4.06 8.76 28.29
C PHE A 47 -4.94 8.47 29.51
N GLN A 48 -4.36 7.89 30.57
CA GLN A 48 -5.07 7.64 31.82
C GLN A 48 -5.65 8.93 32.42
N GLN A 49 -4.88 10.03 32.42
CA GLN A 49 -5.35 11.32 32.88
C GLN A 49 -6.53 11.84 32.05
N ILE A 50 -6.48 11.72 30.73
CA ILE A 50 -7.57 12.12 29.83
C ILE A 50 -8.81 11.24 30.10
N ASN A 51 -8.65 9.93 30.20
CA ASN A 51 -9.75 9.00 30.43
C ASN A 51 -10.45 9.29 31.77
N ASN A 52 -9.67 9.52 32.82
CA ASN A 52 -10.20 9.91 34.14
C ASN A 52 -10.99 11.23 34.08
N LYS A 53 -10.52 12.23 33.32
CA LYS A 53 -11.26 13.49 33.11
C LYS A 53 -12.57 13.27 32.35
N LEU A 54 -12.59 12.37 31.37
CA LEU A 54 -13.80 12.06 30.60
C LEU A 54 -14.83 11.31 31.45
N LEU A 55 -14.39 10.37 32.30
CA LEU A 55 -15.27 9.67 33.25
C LEU A 55 -15.91 10.63 34.26
N GLN A 56 -15.15 11.59 34.77
CA GLN A 56 -15.68 12.65 35.65
C GLN A 56 -16.74 13.53 34.97
N GLN A 57 -16.73 13.62 33.63
CA GLN A 57 -17.72 14.36 32.84
C GLN A 57 -18.94 13.49 32.45
N GLY A 58 -19.07 12.27 33.00
CA GLY A 58 -20.17 11.35 32.68
C GLY A 58 -20.09 10.74 31.28
N LYS A 59 -18.93 10.85 30.61
CA LYS A 59 -18.70 10.21 29.30
C LYS A 59 -18.25 8.76 29.50
N PRO A 60 -18.62 7.84 28.60
CA PRO A 60 -18.20 6.44 28.69
C PRO A 60 -16.68 6.32 28.62
N GLU A 61 -16.16 5.28 29.28
CA GLU A 61 -14.73 4.96 29.30
C GLU A 61 -14.20 4.77 27.88
N PHE A 62 -13.12 5.49 27.54
CA PHE A 62 -12.49 5.37 26.24
C PHE A 62 -11.52 4.18 26.28
N SER A 63 -11.90 3.05 25.68
CA SER A 63 -11.02 1.88 25.62
C SER A 63 -9.95 2.08 24.54
N CYS A 64 -8.68 1.76 24.84
CA CYS A 64 -7.60 1.75 23.85
C CYS A 64 -7.90 0.85 22.65
N SER A 65 -8.78 -0.15 22.81
CA SER A 65 -9.27 -1.00 21.72
C SER A 65 -10.06 -0.25 20.63
N GLN A 66 -10.54 0.96 20.95
CA GLN A 66 -11.31 1.83 20.05
C GLN A 66 -10.43 2.93 19.41
N ILE A 67 -9.15 3.00 19.75
CA ILE A 67 -8.22 3.96 19.13
C ILE A 67 -7.93 3.51 17.69
N LEU A 68 -8.65 4.11 16.74
CA LEU A 68 -8.26 4.10 15.34
C LEU A 68 -7.05 5.01 15.16
N ILE A 69 -5.83 4.44 15.18
CA ILE A 69 -4.62 5.15 14.80
C ILE A 69 -4.71 5.45 13.30
N LYS A 70 -5.22 6.64 12.95
CA LYS A 70 -5.02 7.20 11.61
C LYS A 70 -3.57 7.65 11.51
N ARG A 71 -2.67 6.74 11.11
CA ARG A 71 -1.38 7.16 10.59
C ARG A 71 -1.64 7.88 9.26
N ASN A 72 -1.31 9.17 9.24
CA ASN A 72 -1.14 9.89 7.99
C ASN A 72 0.07 9.25 7.29
N ASP A 73 -0.23 8.53 6.21
CA ASP A 73 0.56 8.27 5.02
C ASP A 73 1.95 7.56 5.14
N GLU A 74 2.08 6.50 4.34
CA GLU A 74 3.30 5.83 3.86
C GLU A 74 4.02 4.76 4.74
N LEU A 75 3.73 3.50 4.39
CA LEU A 75 4.65 2.39 4.09
C LEU A 75 6.06 2.42 4.72
N PHE A 76 6.21 1.80 5.89
CA PHE A 76 7.41 1.02 6.21
C PHE A 76 7.02 -0.33 6.83
N THR A 77 7.53 -1.38 6.20
CA THR A 77 7.69 -2.73 6.74
C THR A 77 8.66 -2.71 7.93
N ASN A 78 8.38 -3.56 8.91
CA ASN A 78 9.17 -3.87 10.11
C ASN A 78 8.97 -2.95 11.32
N SER A 79 7.80 -3.08 11.95
CA SER A 79 7.72 -3.24 13.41
C SER A 79 6.43 -3.98 13.74
N GLN A 80 6.52 -4.91 14.68
CA GLN A 80 5.51 -5.91 15.04
C GLN A 80 4.27 -5.30 15.70
N LEU A 81 3.46 -4.62 14.91
CA LEU A 81 2.03 -4.42 15.14
C LEU A 81 1.33 -4.77 13.83
N ASN A 82 0.95 -6.05 13.69
CA ASN A 82 0.15 -6.57 12.58
C ASN A 82 -1.27 -5.97 12.61
N ILE A 83 -1.39 -4.68 12.29
CA ILE A 83 -2.65 -4.11 11.84
C ILE A 83 -2.66 -4.31 10.33
N SER A 84 -3.18 -5.47 9.90
CA SER A 84 -3.34 -5.77 8.49
C SER A 84 -4.32 -4.74 7.88
N PHE A 85 -3.81 -3.89 6.99
CA PHE A 85 -4.67 -3.03 6.17
C PHE A 85 -5.57 -3.94 5.33
N ASN A 86 -6.86 -3.97 5.66
CA ASN A 86 -7.83 -4.72 4.88
C ASN A 86 -8.36 -3.81 3.77
N LEU A 87 -7.91 -4.01 2.54
CA LEU A 87 -8.40 -3.27 1.37
C LEU A 87 -9.94 -3.29 1.26
N ARG A 88 -10.58 -4.39 1.68
CA ARG A 88 -12.03 -4.55 1.62
C ARG A 88 -12.76 -3.69 2.66
N SER A 89 -12.12 -3.28 3.75
CA SER A 89 -12.74 -2.35 4.71
C SER A 89 -12.99 -0.97 4.11
N LEU A 90 -12.32 -0.62 3.00
CA LEU A 90 -12.61 0.56 2.20
C LEU A 90 -13.99 0.47 1.51
N LEU A 91 -14.66 -0.68 1.53
CA LEU A 91 -16.02 -0.81 0.99
C LEU A 91 -17.08 -0.64 2.08
N ASP A 92 -16.72 -0.83 3.35
CA ASP A 92 -17.65 -0.81 4.48
C ASP A 92 -17.95 0.61 5.01
N LYS A 93 -17.12 1.59 4.62
CA LYS A 93 -17.31 2.99 5.01
C LYS A 93 -18.44 3.63 4.19
N GLN A 94 -19.18 4.55 4.80
CA GLN A 94 -20.12 5.41 4.06
C GLN A 94 -19.37 6.51 3.31
N TYR A 95 -19.43 6.47 1.98
CA TYR A 95 -18.88 7.47 1.08
C TYR A 95 -19.98 8.36 0.50
N LYS A 96 -19.63 9.59 0.12
CA LYS A 96 -20.56 10.50 -0.60
C LYS A 96 -20.52 10.26 -2.10
N TYR A 97 -19.36 9.85 -2.61
CA TYR A 97 -19.09 9.60 -4.01
C TYR A 97 -18.45 8.23 -4.20
N ARG A 98 -18.42 7.74 -5.44
CA ARG A 98 -17.73 6.51 -5.81
C ARG A 98 -17.05 6.64 -7.16
N LEU A 99 -15.93 5.94 -7.33
CA LEU A 99 -15.27 5.78 -8.62
C LEU A 99 -15.84 4.57 -9.35
N THR A 100 -16.15 4.73 -10.63
CA THR A 100 -16.61 3.64 -11.50
C THR A 100 -15.86 3.65 -12.82
N LEU A 101 -15.69 2.49 -13.45
CA LEU A 101 -15.26 2.44 -14.84
C LEU A 101 -16.36 3.00 -15.75
N ALA A 102 -15.98 3.85 -16.70
CA ALA A 102 -16.86 4.27 -17.78
C ALA A 102 -17.03 3.14 -18.81
N ASP A 103 -15.94 2.42 -19.08
CA ASP A 103 -15.87 1.32 -20.04
C ASP A 103 -15.50 0.02 -19.30
N PRO A 104 -16.15 -1.12 -19.58
CA PRO A 104 -15.77 -2.40 -18.97
C PRO A 104 -14.29 -2.74 -19.21
N LEU A 105 -13.60 -3.22 -18.18
CA LEU A 105 -12.22 -3.66 -18.32
C LEU A 105 -12.18 -5.00 -19.06
N GLU A 106 -11.60 -5.02 -20.26
CA GLU A 106 -11.39 -6.26 -21.01
C GLU A 106 -10.43 -7.19 -20.24
N THR A 107 -10.90 -8.39 -19.92
CA THR A 107 -10.11 -9.43 -19.26
C THR A 107 -10.07 -10.70 -20.11
N PRO A 108 -8.99 -11.50 -20.07
CA PRO A 108 -7.77 -11.28 -19.29
C PRO A 108 -6.90 -10.15 -19.87
N LEU A 109 -6.20 -9.45 -18.97
CA LEU A 109 -5.10 -8.58 -19.34
C LEU A 109 -3.88 -9.42 -19.75
N TYR A 110 -2.90 -8.79 -20.37
CA TYR A 110 -1.68 -9.47 -20.81
C TYR A 110 -0.44 -8.78 -20.27
N ARG A 111 0.50 -9.60 -19.80
CA ARG A 111 1.79 -9.13 -19.31
C ARG A 111 2.45 -8.27 -20.38
N ASP A 112 2.97 -7.14 -19.94
CA ASP A 112 3.66 -6.16 -20.76
C ASP A 112 2.82 -5.48 -21.87
N ARG A 113 1.51 -5.74 -21.93
CA ARG A 113 0.62 -4.99 -22.82
C ARG A 113 0.06 -3.78 -22.11
N ILE A 114 -0.03 -2.70 -22.88
CA ILE A 114 -0.71 -1.49 -22.45
C ILE A 114 -2.22 -1.72 -22.50
N PHE A 115 -2.91 -1.32 -21.44
CA PHE A 115 -4.36 -1.18 -21.40
C PHE A 115 -4.73 0.21 -20.87
N GLN A 116 -5.99 0.57 -21.07
CA GLN A 116 -6.52 1.88 -20.72
C GLN A 116 -7.64 1.74 -19.71
N LEU A 117 -7.78 2.74 -18.83
CA LEU A 117 -8.88 2.84 -17.88
C LEU A 117 -9.48 4.24 -17.97
N ARG A 118 -10.78 4.32 -18.17
CA ARG A 118 -11.56 5.54 -18.05
C ARG A 118 -12.40 5.43 -16.78
N VAL A 119 -12.22 6.39 -15.87
CA VAL A 119 -12.86 6.40 -14.57
C VAL A 119 -13.75 7.63 -14.44
N GLU A 120 -14.91 7.43 -13.86
CA GLU A 120 -15.90 8.44 -13.56
C GLU A 120 -16.13 8.58 -12.06
N LEU A 121 -16.35 9.82 -11.61
CA LEU A 121 -16.83 10.13 -10.28
C LEU A 121 -18.35 10.15 -10.30
N LYS A 122 -19.00 9.29 -9.51
CA LYS A 122 -20.46 9.23 -9.40
C LYS A 122 -20.93 9.55 -7.99
N ASN A 123 -22.09 10.19 -7.87
CA ASN A 123 -22.79 10.34 -6.60
C ASN A 123 -23.47 9.01 -6.20
N LYS A 124 -24.16 9.02 -5.05
CA LYS A 124 -24.94 7.87 -4.56
C LYS A 124 -26.05 7.43 -5.53
N ASN A 125 -26.58 8.35 -6.32
CA ASN A 125 -27.63 8.08 -7.30
C ASN A 125 -27.07 7.48 -8.61
N GLY A 126 -25.74 7.41 -8.76
CA GLY A 126 -25.09 6.93 -9.98
C GLY A 126 -24.91 7.98 -11.07
N GLU A 127 -25.14 9.25 -10.77
CA GLU A 127 -24.98 10.36 -11.71
C GLU A 127 -23.54 10.88 -11.69
N LEU A 128 -23.06 11.32 -12.86
CA LEU A 128 -21.72 11.88 -13.01
C LEU A 128 -21.59 13.20 -12.23
N VAL A 129 -20.58 13.28 -11.35
CA VAL A 129 -20.29 14.47 -10.53
C VAL A 129 -19.14 15.24 -11.12
N ARG A 130 -19.35 16.52 -11.43
CA ARG A 130 -18.29 17.42 -11.87
C ARG A 130 -17.57 18.02 -10.66
N ASN A 131 -16.44 17.44 -10.28
CA ASN A 131 -15.62 17.96 -9.19
C ASN A 131 -15.02 19.35 -9.55
N PRO A 132 -15.13 20.35 -8.65
CA PRO A 132 -14.60 21.69 -8.89
C PRO A 132 -13.09 21.79 -8.70
N ASN A 133 -12.49 20.87 -7.95
CA ASN A 133 -11.07 20.82 -7.63
C ASN A 133 -10.38 19.60 -8.27
N LYS A 134 -9.07 19.65 -8.51
CA LYS A 134 -8.29 18.51 -9.04
C LYS A 134 -8.01 17.50 -7.92
N ILE A 135 -8.44 16.25 -8.13
CA ILE A 135 -8.19 15.12 -7.22
C ILE A 135 -7.25 14.14 -7.93
N GLU A 136 -6.18 13.70 -7.28
CA GLU A 136 -5.25 12.73 -7.88
C GLU A 136 -5.75 11.31 -7.63
N LEU A 137 -5.73 10.48 -8.67
CA LEU A 137 -6.08 9.06 -8.59
C LEU A 137 -4.84 8.23 -8.88
N VAL A 138 -4.62 7.19 -8.07
CA VAL A 138 -3.49 6.27 -8.22
C VAL A 138 -3.98 4.85 -8.51
N VAL A 139 -3.35 4.18 -9.47
CA VAL A 139 -3.54 2.75 -9.73
C VAL A 139 -2.63 1.95 -8.81
N ALA A 140 -3.21 0.98 -8.11
CA ALA A 140 -2.49 0.03 -7.30
C ALA A 140 -3.01 -1.39 -7.59
N ILE A 141 -2.17 -2.39 -7.32
CA ILE A 141 -2.58 -3.79 -7.41
C ILE A 141 -2.29 -4.52 -6.10
N TYR A 142 -3.16 -5.46 -5.76
CA TYR A 142 -3.09 -6.21 -4.51
C TYR A 142 -3.23 -7.71 -4.75
N SER A 143 -2.72 -8.50 -3.81
CA SER A 143 -2.92 -9.94 -3.78
C SER A 143 -4.39 -10.31 -3.47
N GLN A 144 -4.77 -11.53 -3.84
CA GLN A 144 -6.12 -12.11 -3.68
C GLN A 144 -6.35 -12.81 -2.33
N GLU A 145 -5.38 -12.74 -1.44
CA GLU A 145 -5.42 -13.43 -0.14
C GLU A 145 -6.53 -12.85 0.75
N GLN A 146 -6.85 -13.53 1.85
CA GLN A 146 -7.82 -13.04 2.84
C GLN A 146 -7.50 -11.62 3.32
N TYR A 147 -6.20 -11.28 3.40
CA TYR A 147 -5.70 -9.94 3.66
C TYR A 147 -4.88 -9.45 2.46
N PRO A 148 -5.51 -8.74 1.50
CA PRO A 148 -4.83 -8.25 0.31
C PRO A 148 -3.61 -7.40 0.65
N LYS A 149 -2.45 -7.77 0.11
CA LYS A 149 -1.20 -7.03 0.24
C LYS A 149 -0.90 -6.29 -1.05
N GLU A 150 -0.48 -5.03 -0.95
CA GLU A 150 -0.07 -4.26 -2.11
C GLU A 150 1.14 -4.93 -2.77
N ILE A 151 1.04 -5.19 -4.06
CA ILE A 151 2.15 -5.71 -4.86
C ILE A 151 2.81 -4.51 -5.49
N LYS A 152 4.08 -4.26 -5.15
CA LYS A 152 4.86 -3.14 -5.70
C LYS A 152 5.91 -3.58 -6.70
N VAL A 153 6.47 -4.76 -6.48
CA VAL A 153 7.51 -5.35 -7.31
C VAL A 153 7.12 -6.76 -7.73
N ASN A 154 7.65 -7.19 -8.88
CA ASN A 154 7.56 -8.57 -9.34
C ASN A 154 8.61 -9.46 -8.66
N ASN A 155 8.64 -10.74 -9.02
CA ASN A 155 9.60 -11.71 -8.47
C ASN A 155 11.07 -11.41 -8.83
N LYS A 156 11.32 -10.47 -9.75
CA LYS A 156 12.65 -10.00 -10.14
C LYS A 156 13.05 -8.70 -9.45
N GLY A 157 12.23 -8.19 -8.52
CA GLY A 157 12.45 -6.92 -7.83
C GLY A 157 12.15 -5.67 -8.67
N GLU A 158 11.57 -5.83 -9.86
CA GLU A 158 11.22 -4.70 -10.72
C GLU A 158 9.80 -4.19 -10.39
N GLN A 159 9.54 -2.89 -10.60
CA GLN A 159 8.20 -2.33 -10.42
C GLN A 159 7.15 -3.12 -11.20
N ILE A 160 6.06 -3.47 -10.53
CA ILE A 160 5.04 -4.36 -11.08
C ILE A 160 4.10 -3.66 -12.07
N LEU A 161 3.88 -2.36 -11.86
CA LEU A 161 3.09 -1.48 -12.72
C LEU A 161 4.03 -0.53 -13.47
N LYS A 162 3.68 -0.20 -14.72
CA LYS A 162 4.41 0.80 -15.53
C LYS A 162 3.43 1.72 -16.26
N GLY A 163 3.86 2.96 -16.46
CA GLY A 163 3.22 3.96 -17.31
C GLY A 163 2.48 5.03 -16.52
N HIS A 164 1.27 5.41 -16.93
CA HIS A 164 0.49 6.47 -16.26
C HIS A 164 -0.23 5.89 -15.06
N LEU A 165 0.39 5.95 -13.88
CA LEU A 165 -0.13 5.35 -12.65
C LEU A 165 -0.77 6.36 -11.69
N CYS A 166 -0.50 7.66 -11.89
CA CYS A 166 -1.15 8.75 -11.18
C CYS A 166 -1.72 9.74 -12.21
N VAL A 167 -3.01 10.01 -12.16
CA VAL A 167 -3.68 10.93 -13.09
C VAL A 167 -4.67 11.82 -12.36
N PRO A 168 -4.91 13.05 -12.84
CA PRO A 168 -5.90 13.93 -12.25
C PRO A 168 -7.33 13.54 -12.67
N LEU A 169 -8.22 13.46 -11.69
CA LEU A 169 -9.66 13.47 -11.85
C LEU A 169 -10.14 14.92 -11.96
N ILE A 170 -10.67 15.27 -13.13
CA ILE A 170 -11.09 16.64 -13.47
C ILE A 170 -12.48 16.58 -14.08
N LYS A 171 -13.40 17.43 -13.62
CA LYS A 171 -14.78 17.54 -14.12
C LYS A 171 -15.51 16.18 -14.18
N GLY A 172 -15.21 15.31 -13.23
CA GLY A 172 -15.82 14.00 -13.05
C GLY A 172 -15.15 12.85 -13.76
N THR A 173 -14.07 13.09 -14.52
CA THR A 173 -13.44 12.07 -15.37
C THR A 173 -11.93 12.00 -15.20
N ALA A 174 -11.38 10.79 -15.28
CA ALA A 174 -9.94 10.51 -15.24
C ALA A 174 -9.57 9.44 -16.27
N PHE A 175 -8.39 9.57 -16.87
CA PHE A 175 -7.95 8.71 -17.99
C PHE A 175 -6.55 8.18 -17.75
N PHE A 176 -6.44 6.89 -17.51
CA PHE A 176 -5.17 6.17 -17.49
C PHE A 176 -4.91 5.60 -18.88
N THR A 177 -4.12 6.31 -19.69
CA THR A 177 -3.95 5.97 -21.12
C THR A 177 -2.87 4.92 -21.39
N ARG A 178 -1.98 4.67 -20.43
CA ARG A 178 -0.84 3.77 -20.58
C ARG A 178 -0.58 2.99 -19.29
N VAL A 179 -1.43 2.04 -18.93
CA VAL A 179 -1.18 1.15 -17.78
C VAL A 179 -0.65 -0.19 -18.28
N GLN A 180 0.39 -0.71 -17.64
CA GLN A 180 1.00 -2.00 -17.97
C GLN A 180 1.29 -2.77 -16.69
N ILE A 181 0.96 -4.07 -16.67
CA ILE A 181 1.31 -5.00 -15.59
C ILE A 181 2.45 -5.90 -16.06
N ARG A 182 3.51 -5.99 -15.27
CA ARG A 182 4.78 -6.66 -15.61
C ARG A 182 4.91 -8.07 -15.05
N GLU A 183 3.82 -8.65 -14.54
CA GLU A 183 3.79 -10.04 -14.10
C GLU A 183 2.50 -10.73 -14.49
N VAL A 184 2.56 -12.05 -14.63
CA VAL A 184 1.38 -12.89 -14.84
C VAL A 184 0.66 -13.18 -13.53
N SER A 185 -0.67 -13.25 -13.57
CA SER A 185 -1.44 -13.46 -12.35
C SER A 185 -1.30 -14.86 -11.76
N SER A 186 -0.82 -15.83 -12.55
CA SER A 186 -0.56 -17.22 -12.10
C SER A 186 0.56 -17.34 -11.07
N HIS A 187 1.40 -16.31 -10.89
CA HIS A 187 2.42 -16.28 -9.84
C HIS A 187 1.86 -15.89 -8.47
N TYR A 188 0.59 -15.46 -8.40
CA TYR A 188 -0.07 -15.07 -7.16
C TYR A 188 -1.11 -16.11 -6.75
N GLN A 189 -1.44 -16.13 -5.45
CA GLN A 189 -2.47 -17.02 -4.92
C GLN A 189 -3.79 -16.86 -5.70
N ASN A 190 -4.49 -17.98 -5.92
CA ASN A 190 -5.73 -18.06 -6.71
C ASN A 190 -5.58 -17.61 -8.17
N GLY A 191 -4.34 -17.44 -8.65
CA GLY A 191 -4.02 -17.09 -10.03
C GLY A 191 -4.60 -15.75 -10.48
N GLY A 192 -4.89 -14.84 -9.56
CA GLY A 192 -5.56 -13.56 -9.81
C GLY A 192 -4.93 -12.44 -8.99
N ILE A 193 -5.23 -11.21 -9.36
CA ILE A 193 -4.89 -10.01 -8.58
C ILE A 193 -6.14 -9.16 -8.39
N ILE A 194 -6.03 -8.17 -7.50
CA ILE A 194 -7.03 -7.11 -7.33
C ILE A 194 -6.44 -5.85 -7.93
N LEU A 195 -7.20 -5.16 -8.78
CA LEU A 195 -6.86 -3.84 -9.31
C LEU A 195 -7.66 -2.79 -8.53
N ALA A 196 -6.98 -1.79 -7.98
CA ALA A 196 -7.61 -0.69 -7.26
C ALA A 196 -7.25 0.66 -7.86
N ILE A 197 -8.22 1.57 -7.90
CA ILE A 197 -8.00 2.99 -8.19
C ILE A 197 -8.38 3.78 -6.95
N LEU A 198 -7.37 4.43 -6.38
CA LEU A 198 -7.43 5.07 -5.07
C LEU A 198 -7.39 6.60 -5.22
N PRO A 199 -8.34 7.34 -4.64
CA PRO A 199 -8.22 8.79 -4.53
C PRO A 199 -7.15 9.17 -3.51
N GLN A 200 -6.24 10.06 -3.90
CA GLN A 200 -5.27 10.66 -2.99
C GLN A 200 -5.94 11.74 -2.14
N PHE A 201 -5.54 11.82 -0.88
CA PHE A 201 -6.10 12.76 0.08
C PHE A 201 -5.17 13.95 0.23
N LYS A 202 -5.75 15.15 0.25
CA LYS A 202 -5.04 16.36 0.67
C LYS A 202 -5.56 16.79 2.04
N LEU A 203 -4.69 17.39 2.84
CA LEU A 203 -5.02 17.88 4.18
C LEU A 203 -5.92 19.12 4.17
N ASN A 204 -6.03 19.78 3.02
CA ASN A 204 -6.79 21.01 2.87
C ASN A 204 -8.30 20.74 2.77
N ASP A 205 -9.09 21.74 3.16
CA ASP A 205 -10.55 21.73 3.08
C ASP A 205 -10.99 22.00 1.63
N GLU A 206 -10.83 20.97 0.81
CA GLU A 206 -11.22 20.96 -0.60
C GLU A 206 -12.73 20.71 -0.75
N PRO A 207 -13.43 21.32 -1.72
CA PRO A 207 -14.87 21.16 -1.89
C PRO A 207 -15.31 19.70 -2.05
N ILE A 208 -14.49 18.88 -2.72
CA ILE A 208 -14.59 17.43 -2.70
C ILE A 208 -13.26 16.87 -2.19
N ASN A 209 -13.30 16.33 -0.98
CA ASN A 209 -12.16 15.65 -0.38
C ASN A 209 -12.12 14.19 -0.84
N GLY A 210 -10.93 13.69 -1.22
CA GLY A 210 -10.77 12.29 -1.61
C GLY A 210 -11.30 11.29 -0.56
N ARG A 211 -11.28 11.65 0.74
CA ARG A 211 -11.74 10.79 1.84
C ARG A 211 -13.23 10.46 1.77
N ASP A 212 -14.00 11.26 1.02
CA ASP A 212 -15.43 11.09 0.79
C ASP A 212 -15.73 10.28 -0.48
N ILE A 213 -14.69 9.86 -1.21
CA ILE A 213 -14.78 9.10 -2.46
C ILE A 213 -14.45 7.64 -2.20
N GLN A 214 -15.40 6.75 -2.50
CA GLN A 214 -15.18 5.31 -2.48
C GLN A 214 -14.20 4.93 -3.59
N PRO A 215 -13.11 4.22 -3.26
CA PRO A 215 -12.19 3.70 -4.25
C PRO A 215 -12.88 2.70 -5.20
N MET A 216 -12.34 2.56 -6.40
CA MET A 216 -12.78 1.51 -7.32
C MET A 216 -11.92 0.27 -7.09
N ILE A 217 -12.54 -0.87 -6.82
CA ILE A 217 -11.85 -2.15 -6.60
C ILE A 217 -12.42 -3.16 -7.60
N VAL A 218 -11.55 -3.77 -8.39
CA VAL A 218 -11.90 -4.85 -9.32
C VAL A 218 -11.12 -6.09 -8.91
N GLU A 219 -11.84 -7.06 -8.36
CA GLU A 219 -11.26 -8.34 -7.97
C GLU A 219 -11.15 -9.29 -9.18
N ASN A 220 -10.39 -10.35 -8.99
CA ASN A 220 -10.22 -11.51 -9.88
C ASN A 220 -9.67 -11.16 -11.26
N ILE A 221 -8.87 -10.10 -11.36
CA ILE A 221 -8.18 -9.75 -12.60
C ILE A 221 -7.16 -10.84 -12.95
N LYS A 222 -7.30 -11.39 -14.16
CA LYS A 222 -6.37 -12.36 -14.75
C LYS A 222 -5.40 -11.64 -15.68
N VAL A 223 -4.11 -11.89 -15.51
CA VAL A 223 -3.03 -11.39 -16.37
C VAL A 223 -2.29 -12.59 -16.97
N LYS A 224 -2.38 -12.76 -18.30
CA LYS A 224 -1.76 -13.88 -19.03
C LYS A 224 -0.44 -13.47 -19.69
N ALA A 225 0.45 -14.42 -19.94
CA ALA A 225 1.77 -14.14 -20.53
C ALA A 225 1.71 -13.56 -21.95
N LYS A 226 0.83 -14.11 -22.81
CA LYS A 226 0.68 -13.71 -24.21
C LYS A 226 -0.76 -13.88 -24.67
N LYS A 227 -1.22 -13.02 -25.59
CA LYS A 227 -2.44 -13.24 -26.38
C LYS A 227 -2.03 -14.04 -27.60
N PHE A 228 -2.46 -15.30 -27.68
CA PHE A 228 -2.30 -16.08 -28.91
C PHE A 228 -3.20 -15.46 -29.97
N SER A 229 -2.69 -15.23 -31.18
CA SER A 229 -3.55 -14.92 -32.32
C SER A 229 -4.29 -16.19 -32.72
N GLU A 230 -5.48 -16.07 -33.32
CA GLU A 230 -6.29 -17.20 -33.78
C GLU A 230 -5.54 -18.15 -34.74
N ARG A 231 -4.43 -17.70 -35.34
CA ARG A 231 -3.58 -18.51 -36.23
C ARG A 231 -2.61 -19.43 -35.49
N HIS A 232 -2.47 -19.29 -34.18
CA HIS A 232 -1.60 -20.10 -33.33
C HIS A 232 -2.42 -20.76 -32.22
N ILE A 233 -3.36 -21.63 -32.61
CA ILE A 233 -3.88 -22.64 -31.70
C ILE A 233 -2.81 -23.73 -31.62
N PRO A 234 -2.16 -23.96 -30.46
CA PRO A 234 -1.30 -25.12 -30.32
C PRO A 234 -2.16 -26.36 -30.53
N VAL A 235 -1.90 -27.08 -31.62
CA VAL A 235 -2.48 -28.40 -31.85
C VAL A 235 -1.84 -29.31 -30.82
N TYR A 236 -2.57 -29.62 -29.76
CA TYR A 236 -2.22 -30.73 -28.89
C TYR A 236 -2.36 -32.01 -29.72
N VAL A 237 -1.23 -32.58 -30.13
CA VAL A 237 -1.21 -33.93 -30.68
C VAL A 237 -1.38 -34.86 -29.49
N ASN A 238 -2.56 -35.44 -29.35
CA ASN A 238 -2.77 -36.52 -28.40
C ASN A 238 -1.86 -37.70 -28.82
N GLN A 239 -0.94 -38.08 -27.94
CA GLN A 239 -0.22 -39.36 -28.00
C GLN A 239 -0.99 -40.38 -27.17
#